data_AF-A0AAC9LFK2-F1
#
_entry.id   AF-A0AAC9LFK2-F1
#
_cell.length_a   1.000
_cell.length_b   1.000
_cell.length_c   1.000
_cell.angle_alpha   90.00
_cell.angle_beta   90.00
_cell.angle_gamma   90.00
#
_symmetry.space_group_name_H-M   'P 1'
#
loop_
_entity.id
_entity.type
_entity.pdbx_description
1 polymer ?
#
loop_
_entity_poly.entity_id
_entity_poly.type
_entity_poly.pdbx_seq_one_letter_code
_entity_poly.pdbx_strand_id
1 'polypeptide(L)'
;MTLAITIGALIAGAVFLMLQRGMVRIVLGFVLLGHGVNLLLMSAGGTSRRDQPLLSFGSPEAAADPLPQAFVLTAIVIAFSITIYMLTLAATGSDDDTEDAS
;
A
#
# COMPACT_ATOMS: atom_id res chain seq x y z
N MET A 1 -11.94 11.33 8.92
CA MET A 1 -10.81 12.29 8.86
C MET A 1 -9.47 11.60 9.09
N THR A 2 -9.31 10.80 10.15
CA THR A 2 -8.08 10.03 10.41
C THR A 2 -7.59 9.25 9.20
N LEU A 3 -8.49 8.48 8.55
CA LEU A 3 -8.17 7.68 7.36
C LEU A 3 -7.61 8.54 6.21
N ALA A 4 -8.22 9.69 5.92
CA ALA A 4 -7.76 10.61 4.88
C ALA A 4 -6.37 11.19 5.18
N ILE A 5 -6.10 11.56 6.44
CA ILE A 5 -4.79 12.08 6.87
C ILE A 5 -3.73 10.97 6.76
N THR A 6 -4.03 9.75 7.18
CA THR A 6 -3.12 8.60 7.08
C THR A 6 -2.80 8.27 5.62
N ILE A 7 -3.81 8.24 4.73
CA ILE A 7 -3.57 8.06 3.29
C ILE A 7 -2.66 9.18 2.77
N GLY A 8 -3.00 10.44 3.04
CA GLY A 8 -2.21 11.58 2.57
C GLY A 8 -0.75 11.51 3.01
N ALA A 9 -0.48 11.15 4.28
CA ALA A 9 0.86 10.97 4.80
C ALA A 9 1.62 9.82 4.12
N LEU A 10 0.96 8.68 3.88
CA LEU A 10 1.57 7.53 3.19
C LEU A 10 1.89 7.86 1.73
N ILE A 11 0.97 8.50 1.00
CA ILE A 11 1.19 8.90 -0.39
C ILE A 11 2.29 9.95 -0.50
N ALA A 12 2.31 10.95 0.41
CA ALA A 12 3.38 11.95 0.44
C ALA A 12 4.75 11.30 0.72
N GLY A 13 4.83 10.40 1.70
CA GLY A 13 6.06 9.66 2.00
C GLY A 13 6.50 8.75 0.84
N ALA A 14 5.56 8.10 0.17
CA ALA A 14 5.83 7.29 -1.01
C ALA A 14 6.45 8.11 -2.14
N VAL A 15 5.81 9.23 -2.51
CA VAL A 15 6.28 10.14 -3.56
C VAL A 15 7.65 10.73 -3.19
N PHE A 16 7.83 11.13 -1.94
CA PHE A 16 9.11 11.64 -1.44
C PHE A 16 10.24 10.62 -1.60
N LEU A 17 10.02 9.36 -1.18
CA LEU A 17 11.03 8.30 -1.29
C LEU A 17 11.31 7.89 -2.74
N MET A 18 10.29 7.89 -3.61
CA MET A 18 10.47 7.61 -5.05
C MET A 18 11.31 8.66 -5.77
N LEU A 19 11.33 9.90 -5.27
CA LEU A 19 12.13 10.99 -5.83
C LEU A 19 13.58 11.02 -5.28
N GLN A 20 13.89 10.20 -4.28
CA GLN A 20 15.25 10.09 -3.75
C GLN A 20 16.10 9.13 -4.58
N ARG A 21 17.42 9.33 -4.51
CA ARG A 21 18.39 8.41 -5.10
C ARG A 21 18.50 7.13 -4.27
N GLY A 22 18.79 6.03 -4.95
CA GLY A 22 18.97 4.72 -4.35
C GLY A 22 17.77 3.80 -4.55
N MET A 23 18.02 2.63 -5.13
CA MET A 23 17.01 1.64 -5.46
C MET A 23 16.21 1.19 -4.24
N VAL A 24 16.87 1.01 -3.09
CA VAL A 24 16.19 0.63 -1.83
C VAL A 24 15.20 1.69 -1.38
N ARG A 25 15.51 2.99 -1.57
CA ARG A 25 14.60 4.07 -1.19
C ARG A 25 13.36 4.08 -2.09
N ILE A 26 13.54 3.85 -3.38
CA ILE A 26 12.44 3.72 -4.34
C ILE A 26 11.55 2.52 -3.99
N VAL A 27 12.14 1.37 -3.62
CA VAL A 27 11.40 0.19 -3.15
C VAL A 27 10.55 0.51 -1.92
N LEU A 28 11.13 1.19 -0.91
CA LEU A 28 10.38 1.62 0.26
C LEU A 28 9.25 2.59 -0.11
N GLY A 29 9.48 3.47 -1.08
CA GLY A 29 8.43 4.33 -1.66
C GLY A 29 7.27 3.54 -2.24
N PHE A 30 7.54 2.47 -3.00
CA PHE A 30 6.52 1.55 -3.52
C PHE A 30 5.76 0.83 -2.42
N VAL A 31 6.43 0.41 -1.34
CA VAL A 31 5.77 -0.21 -0.18
C VAL A 31 4.82 0.77 0.50
N LEU A 32 5.26 2.01 0.75
CA LEU A 32 4.39 3.06 1.31
C LEU A 32 3.19 3.34 0.39
N LEU A 33 3.42 3.39 -0.93
CA LEU A 33 2.37 3.60 -1.93
C LEU A 33 1.32 2.48 -1.85
N GLY A 34 1.76 1.22 -1.81
CA GLY A 34 0.88 0.05 -1.68
C GLY A 34 -0.01 0.14 -0.44
N HIS A 35 0.55 0.51 0.72
CA HIS A 35 -0.23 0.72 1.93
C HIS A 35 -1.25 1.87 1.79
N GLY A 36 -0.84 3.00 1.22
CA GLY A 36 -1.72 4.15 0.98
C GLY A 36 -2.90 3.80 0.06
N VAL A 37 -2.63 3.11 -1.05
CA VAL A 37 -3.66 2.65 -2.00
C VAL A 37 -4.59 1.61 -1.37
N ASN A 38 -4.07 0.69 -0.57
CA ASN A 38 -4.90 -0.30 0.13
C ASN A 38 -5.88 0.38 1.11
N LEU A 39 -5.43 1.39 1.85
CA LEU A 39 -6.32 2.17 2.72
C LEU A 39 -7.33 2.99 1.92
N LEU A 40 -6.93 3.54 0.78
CA LEU A 40 -7.82 4.27 -0.12
C LEU A 40 -8.94 3.37 -0.66
N LEU A 41 -8.60 2.15 -1.09
CA LEU A 41 -9.57 1.14 -1.53
C LEU A 41 -10.53 0.76 -0.40
N MET A 42 -10.03 0.51 0.81
CA MET A 42 -10.91 0.24 1.96
C MET A 42 -11.87 1.40 2.24
N SER A 43 -11.40 2.64 2.10
CA SER A 43 -12.24 3.81 2.31
C SER A 43 -13.43 3.88 1.35
N ALA A 44 -13.33 3.26 0.15
CA ALA A 44 -14.41 3.24 -0.83
C ALA A 44 -15.63 2.41 -0.39
N GLY A 45 -15.44 1.40 0.48
CA GLY A 45 -16.53 0.59 1.05
C GLY A 45 -17.35 1.26 2.15
N GLY A 46 -16.93 2.46 2.56
CA GLY A 46 -17.47 3.19 3.69
C GLY A 46 -16.82 2.78 5.02
N THR A 47 -16.69 3.75 5.93
CA THR A 47 -15.98 3.60 7.21
C THR A 47 -16.92 3.36 8.41
N SER A 48 -18.24 3.46 8.19
CA SER A 48 -19.26 3.39 9.24
C SER A 48 -19.66 1.97 9.61
N ARG A 49 -19.54 1.03 8.67
CA ARG A 49 -19.85 -0.39 8.85
C ARG A 49 -18.54 -1.12 9.17
N ARG A 50 -18.49 -1.80 10.32
CA ARG A 50 -17.26 -2.41 10.87
C ARG A 50 -17.44 -3.87 11.26
N ASP A 51 -18.64 -4.42 11.12
CA ASP A 51 -18.88 -5.81 11.43
C ASP A 51 -18.33 -6.70 10.31
N GLN A 52 -18.01 -7.95 10.64
CA GLN A 52 -17.41 -8.87 9.69
C GLN A 52 -18.38 -9.21 8.54
N PRO A 53 -17.92 -9.27 7.28
CA PRO A 53 -18.77 -9.63 6.14
C PRO A 53 -18.98 -11.15 6.05
N LEU A 54 -19.40 -11.77 7.16
CA LEU A 54 -19.66 -13.21 7.23
C LEU A 54 -21.16 -13.44 7.42
N LEU A 55 -21.76 -14.22 6.53
CA LEU A 55 -23.20 -14.52 6.53
C LEU A 55 -23.70 -15.19 7.83
N SER A 56 -22.79 -15.70 8.66
CA SER A 56 -23.10 -16.43 9.90
C SER A 56 -23.09 -15.56 11.17
N PHE A 57 -22.61 -14.31 11.10
CA PHE A 57 -22.38 -13.49 12.29
C PHE A 57 -22.58 -12.00 11.97
N GLY A 58 -23.52 -11.34 12.68
CA GLY A 58 -23.71 -9.89 12.60
C GLY A 58 -24.99 -9.46 11.86
N SER A 59 -25.36 -8.18 11.99
CA SER A 59 -26.47 -7.61 11.23
C SER A 59 -25.99 -7.22 9.82
N PRO A 60 -26.72 -7.56 8.75
CA PRO A 60 -26.34 -7.21 7.37
C PRO A 60 -26.11 -5.70 7.15
N GLU A 61 -26.76 -4.88 7.98
CA GLU A 61 -26.69 -3.42 7.95
C GLU A 61 -25.37 -2.87 8.55
N ALA A 62 -24.75 -3.61 9.47
CA ALA A 62 -23.49 -3.23 10.11
C ALA A 62 -22.24 -3.87 9.45
N ALA A 63 -22.45 -4.86 8.58
CA ALA A 63 -21.40 -5.58 7.87
C ALA A 63 -20.62 -4.68 6.91
N ALA A 64 -19.29 -4.76 6.96
CA ALA A 64 -18.42 -4.08 6.01
C ALA A 64 -18.63 -4.60 4.58
N ASP A 65 -18.37 -3.76 3.58
CA ASP A 65 -18.50 -4.17 2.18
C ASP A 65 -17.42 -5.22 1.84
N PRO A 66 -17.78 -6.43 1.37
CA PRO A 66 -16.82 -7.47 1.03
C PRO A 66 -16.03 -7.17 -0.26
N LEU A 67 -16.53 -6.31 -1.14
CA LEU A 67 -15.92 -6.08 -2.46
C LEU A 67 -14.57 -5.33 -2.34
N PRO A 68 -14.46 -4.20 -1.61
CA PRO A 68 -13.16 -3.58 -1.32
C PRO A 68 -12.18 -4.51 -0.60
N GLN A 69 -12.67 -5.44 0.21
CA GLN A 69 -11.83 -6.41 0.93
C GLN A 69 -11.17 -7.40 -0.02
N ALA A 70 -11.92 -7.95 -0.96
CA ALA A 70 -11.37 -8.81 -2.01
C ALA A 70 -10.36 -8.07 -2.90
N PHE A 71 -10.63 -6.80 -3.23
CA PHE A 71 -9.71 -5.98 -4.01
C PHE A 71 -8.40 -5.71 -3.28
N VAL A 72 -8.45 -5.37 -1.99
CA VAL A 72 -7.23 -5.14 -1.21
C VAL A 72 -6.42 -6.41 -1.04
N LEU A 73 -7.05 -7.57 -0.82
CA LEU A 73 -6.31 -8.84 -0.76
C LEU A 73 -5.55 -9.11 -2.08
N THR A 74 -6.20 -8.85 -3.22
CA THR A 74 -5.58 -8.98 -4.54
C THR A 74 -4.43 -7.97 -4.73
N ALA A 75 -4.65 -6.72 -4.34
CA ALA A 75 -3.65 -5.66 -4.43
C ALA A 75 -2.42 -5.96 -3.57
N ILE A 76 -2.59 -6.55 -2.37
CA ILE A 76 -1.49 -6.96 -1.50
C ILE A 76 -0.58 -7.97 -2.19
N VAL A 77 -1.14 -9.00 -2.83
CA VAL A 77 -0.35 -10.05 -3.49
C VAL A 77 0.39 -9.49 -4.71
N ILE A 78 -0.24 -8.61 -5.49
CA ILE A 78 0.39 -7.92 -6.62
C ILE A 78 1.55 -7.04 -6.12
N ALA A 79 1.31 -6.20 -5.11
CA ALA A 79 2.32 -5.33 -4.53
C ALA A 79 3.50 -6.13 -3.98
N PHE A 80 3.24 -7.20 -3.24
CA PHE A 80 4.27 -8.10 -2.72
C PHE A 80 5.16 -8.68 -3.83
N SER A 81 4.54 -9.15 -4.91
CA SER A 81 5.26 -9.72 -6.06
C SER A 81 6.15 -8.68 -6.75
N ILE A 82 5.63 -7.47 -6.94
CA ILE A 82 6.39 -6.35 -7.51
C ILE A 82 7.54 -5.95 -6.56
N THR A 83 7.29 -5.87 -5.26
CA THR A 83 8.34 -5.53 -4.26
C THR A 83 9.47 -6.55 -4.26
N ILE A 84 9.19 -7.86 -4.31
CA ILE A 84 10.23 -8.89 -4.43
C ILE A 84 11.04 -8.69 -5.71
N TYR A 85 10.36 -8.44 -6.82
CA TYR A 85 11.04 -8.22 -8.10
C TYR A 85 11.94 -6.99 -8.06
N MET A 86 11.46 -5.87 -7.53
CA MET A 86 12.28 -4.66 -7.37
C MET A 86 13.45 -4.86 -6.42
N LEU A 87 13.28 -5.59 -5.31
CA LEU A 87 14.37 -5.95 -4.41
C LEU A 87 15.42 -6.82 -5.10
N THR A 88 14.99 -7.76 -5.95
CA THR A 88 15.89 -8.61 -6.73
C THR A 88 16.70 -7.76 -7.73
N LEU A 89 16.05 -6.81 -8.40
CA LEU A 89 16.74 -5.86 -9.29
C LEU A 89 17.72 -4.97 -8.52
N ALA A 90 17.32 -4.46 -7.36
CA ALA A 90 18.20 -3.65 -6.50
C ALA A 90 19.42 -4.44 -6.01
N ALA A 91 19.26 -5.73 -5.71
CA ALA A 91 20.36 -6.59 -5.27
C ALA A 91 21.29 -7.05 -6.41
N THR A 92 20.79 -7.09 -7.65
CA THR A 92 21.55 -7.55 -8.82
C THR A 92 22.18 -6.39 -9.61
N GLY A 93 21.59 -5.20 -9.53
CA GLY A 93 22.08 -3.99 -10.19
C GLY A 93 23.43 -3.57 -9.64
N SER A 94 24.43 -3.44 -10.52
CA SER A 94 25.81 -3.08 -10.15
C SER A 94 26.05 -1.57 -10.06
N ASP A 95 25.05 -0.75 -10.40
CA ASP A 95 25.15 0.71 -10.53
C ASP A 95 23.96 1.34 -9.79
N ASP A 96 23.99 1.26 -8.45
CA ASP A 96 23.03 1.96 -7.61
C ASP A 96 23.59 3.33 -7.24
N ASP A 97 22.94 4.40 -7.69
CA ASP A 97 23.33 5.82 -7.54
C ASP A 97 23.29 6.33 -6.08
N THR A 98 23.53 5.44 -5.11
CA THR A 98 23.67 5.75 -3.67
C THR A 98 25.02 6.36 -3.31
N GLU A 99 26.01 6.27 -4.20
CA GLU A 99 27.32 6.88 -3.98
C GLU A 99 27.23 8.40 -4.14
N ASP A 100 27.45 9.11 -3.04
CA ASP A 100 27.60 10.56 -3.04
C ASP A 100 28.77 10.95 -3.94
N ALA A 101 28.54 11.90 -4.84
CA ALA A 101 29.61 12.61 -5.54
C ALA A 101 30.42 13.41 -4.50
N SER A 102 31.37 12.74 -3.84
CA SER A 102 32.36 13.35 -2.93
C SER A 102 33.52 13.96 -3.70
#